data_AF-A0A8S9ZVH0-F1
#
_entry.id   AF-A0A8S9ZVH0-F1
#
_cell.length_a   1.000
_cell.length_b   1.000
_cell.length_c   1.000
_cell.angle_alpha   90.00
_cell.angle_beta   90.00
_cell.angle_gamma   90.00
#
_symmetry.space_group_name_H-M   'P 1'
#
loop_
_entity.id
_entity.type
_entity.pdbx_description
1 polymer ?
#
loop_
_entity_poly.entity_id
_entity_poly.type
_entity_poly.pdbx_seq_one_letter_code
_entity_poly.pdbx_strand_id
1 'polypeptide(L)'
;MRFNNGFGIFDHDAVIWLGDLNYRLDTPLSYDEVVKRLHGHKFEQLFYFDQLKEQQRLRVAFNGFFEQQPSFRPTYKFDPGTHNWDTSEKKRIPAWCDRILYWIRDKNVRLEQLTYSSAEKVVFSDHKPVLSLFNLHVKRIDHDKRNAVYEQLLREVDKKQNELLPQISLSQTEFNFGTVYFDRPVVAELTIKNTGQAPTHFIFKSAKMENDEHEKWLTITPQSSFLDVGVTIDVTLQILVYDENACNVLTDNAQLNSILIVHLNGGRDYFIVIDARYRREVEDLIVF
;
A
#
# COMPACT_ATOMS: atom_id res chain seq x y z
N MET A 1 -17.55 -18.82 12.91
CA MET A 1 -16.53 -19.13 13.95
C MET A 1 -15.39 -18.13 13.82
N ARG A 2 -14.98 -17.49 14.92
CA ARG A 2 -13.82 -16.59 14.98
C ARG A 2 -12.85 -17.13 16.04
N PHE A 3 -11.56 -17.01 15.77
CA PHE A 3 -10.50 -17.36 16.72
C PHE A 3 -10.20 -16.18 17.64
N ASN A 4 -9.46 -16.42 18.74
CA ASN A 4 -9.14 -15.41 19.76
C ASN A 4 -8.37 -14.19 19.21
N ASN A 5 -7.71 -14.34 18.06
CA ASN A 5 -7.00 -13.28 17.34
C ASN A 5 -7.89 -12.49 16.37
N GLY A 6 -9.21 -12.73 16.36
CA GLY A 6 -10.18 -12.01 15.53
C GLY A 6 -10.38 -12.57 14.13
N PHE A 7 -9.48 -13.45 13.66
CA PHE A 7 -9.57 -14.08 12.34
C PHE A 7 -10.69 -15.13 12.27
N GLY A 8 -11.35 -15.21 11.13
CA GLY A 8 -12.26 -16.29 10.76
C GLY A 8 -11.54 -17.51 10.18
N ILE A 9 -12.29 -18.58 9.92
CA ILE A 9 -11.74 -19.81 9.30
C ILE A 9 -11.10 -19.50 7.94
N PHE A 10 -11.78 -18.74 7.09
CA PHE A 10 -11.30 -18.39 5.76
C PHE A 10 -10.28 -17.23 5.74
N ASP A 11 -9.87 -16.76 6.92
CA ASP A 11 -8.74 -15.84 7.08
C ASP A 11 -7.40 -16.57 7.26
N HIS A 12 -7.38 -17.89 7.11
CA HIS A 12 -6.16 -18.70 7.12
C HIS A 12 -5.74 -19.06 5.68
N ASP A 13 -4.46 -19.37 5.46
CA ASP A 13 -3.97 -19.78 4.14
C ASP A 13 -4.35 -21.22 3.80
N ALA A 14 -4.38 -22.09 4.81
CA ALA A 14 -4.81 -23.47 4.73
C ALA A 14 -5.65 -23.83 5.96
N VAL A 15 -6.68 -24.65 5.76
CA VAL A 15 -7.55 -25.17 6.81
C VAL A 15 -7.64 -26.67 6.65
N ILE A 16 -7.35 -27.42 7.71
CA ILE A 16 -7.63 -28.87 7.77
C ILE A 16 -8.80 -29.05 8.73
N TRP A 17 -9.85 -29.71 8.26
CA TRP A 17 -11.06 -30.00 9.02
C TRP A 17 -11.21 -31.51 9.15
N LEU A 18 -11.21 -32.02 10.38
CA LEU A 18 -11.26 -33.46 10.64
C LEU A 18 -12.11 -33.82 11.84
N GLY A 19 -12.58 -35.07 11.85
CA GLY A 19 -13.32 -35.68 12.97
C GLY A 19 -14.40 -36.63 12.50
N ASP A 20 -15.23 -37.08 13.45
CA ASP A 20 -16.50 -37.76 13.15
C ASP A 20 -17.51 -36.73 12.67
N LEU A 21 -17.66 -36.63 11.34
CA LEU A 21 -18.66 -35.75 10.71
C LEU A 21 -20.02 -36.43 10.61
N ASN A 22 -20.09 -37.72 10.94
CA ASN A 22 -21.31 -38.51 11.11
C ASN A 22 -22.22 -38.64 9.87
N TYR A 23 -21.71 -38.29 8.67
CA TYR A 23 -22.38 -38.57 7.41
C TYR A 23 -22.44 -40.07 7.14
N ARG A 24 -23.59 -40.53 6.63
CA ARG A 24 -23.89 -41.95 6.38
C ARG A 24 -24.01 -42.24 4.88
N LEU A 25 -24.24 -43.50 4.55
CA LEU A 25 -24.64 -43.89 3.20
C LEU A 25 -26.16 -43.74 3.05
N ASP A 26 -26.58 -42.93 2.10
CA ASP A 26 -27.98 -42.82 1.69
C ASP A 26 -28.23 -43.77 0.51
N THR A 27 -28.41 -45.05 0.84
CA THR A 27 -28.47 -46.14 -0.14
C THR A 27 -29.77 -46.94 0.01
N PRO A 28 -30.37 -47.40 -1.10
CA PRO A 28 -31.53 -48.30 -1.04
C PRO A 28 -31.14 -49.74 -0.65
N LEU A 29 -29.85 -50.04 -0.51
CA LEU A 29 -29.35 -51.38 -0.18
C LEU A 29 -29.59 -51.71 1.29
N SER A 30 -29.94 -52.97 1.55
CA SER A 30 -30.00 -53.52 2.90
C SER A 30 -28.60 -53.67 3.53
N TYR A 31 -28.54 -53.79 4.86
CA TYR A 31 -27.29 -54.03 5.59
C TYR A 31 -26.50 -55.22 5.02
N ASP A 32 -27.16 -56.36 4.78
CA ASP A 32 -26.49 -57.58 4.31
C ASP A 32 -25.93 -57.39 2.88
N GLU A 33 -26.63 -56.65 2.02
CA GLU A 33 -26.14 -56.30 0.68
C GLU A 33 -24.92 -55.36 0.72
N VAL A 34 -24.93 -54.37 1.62
CA VAL A 34 -23.79 -53.48 1.83
C VAL A 34 -22.57 -54.28 2.32
N VAL A 35 -22.73 -55.09 3.37
CA VAL A 35 -21.65 -55.94 3.91
C VAL A 35 -21.11 -56.89 2.83
N LYS A 36 -21.99 -57.50 2.02
CA LYS A 36 -21.58 -58.34 0.88
C LYS A 36 -20.73 -57.59 -0.14
N ARG A 37 -21.09 -56.34 -0.46
CA ARG A 37 -20.30 -55.48 -1.38
C ARG A 37 -18.96 -55.05 -0.78
N LEU A 38 -18.91 -54.80 0.54
CA LEU A 38 -17.69 -54.49 1.26
C LEU A 38 -16.70 -55.67 1.27
N HIS A 39 -17.19 -56.91 1.44
CA HIS A 39 -16.34 -58.11 1.30
C HIS A 39 -15.81 -58.29 -0.13
N GLY A 40 -16.55 -57.83 -1.14
CA GLY A 40 -16.09 -57.80 -2.53
C GLY A 40 -15.17 -56.62 -2.87
N HIS A 41 -14.70 -55.84 -1.90
CA HIS A 41 -13.87 -54.64 -2.07
C HIS A 41 -14.45 -53.58 -3.04
N LYS A 42 -15.79 -53.52 -3.18
CA LYS A 42 -16.47 -52.57 -4.07
C LYS A 42 -16.74 -51.22 -3.39
N PHE A 43 -15.69 -50.61 -2.82
CA PHE A 43 -15.81 -49.41 -1.99
C PHE A 43 -16.31 -48.19 -2.78
N GLU A 44 -15.77 -47.97 -3.98
CA GLU A 44 -16.14 -46.82 -4.82
C GLU A 44 -17.62 -46.78 -5.16
N GLN A 45 -18.22 -47.95 -5.42
CA GLN A 45 -19.65 -48.05 -5.74
C GLN A 45 -20.53 -47.67 -4.55
N LEU A 46 -20.11 -48.02 -3.34
CA LEU A 46 -20.84 -47.64 -2.11
C LEU A 46 -20.62 -46.17 -1.78
N PHE A 47 -19.42 -45.64 -2.05
CA PHE A 47 -19.08 -44.24 -1.79
C PHE A 47 -19.88 -43.26 -2.66
N TYR A 48 -20.45 -43.71 -3.79
CA TYR A 48 -21.40 -42.90 -4.57
C TYR A 48 -22.64 -42.48 -3.76
N PHE A 49 -23.02 -43.26 -2.74
CA PHE A 49 -24.14 -42.98 -1.84
C PHE A 49 -23.72 -42.17 -0.60
N ASP A 50 -22.48 -41.66 -0.53
CA ASP A 50 -21.97 -40.91 0.62
C ASP A 50 -22.68 -39.55 0.76
N GLN A 51 -23.33 -39.34 1.90
CA GLN A 51 -24.08 -38.09 2.17
C GLN A 51 -23.17 -36.86 2.18
N LEU A 52 -21.92 -36.95 2.66
CA LEU A 52 -21.02 -35.79 2.67
C LEU A 52 -20.70 -35.33 1.24
N LYS A 53 -20.35 -36.26 0.35
CA LYS A 53 -20.13 -35.94 -1.06
C LYS A 53 -21.36 -35.33 -1.72
N GLU A 54 -22.55 -35.81 -1.38
CA GLU A 54 -23.78 -35.20 -1.86
C GLU A 54 -23.96 -33.76 -1.35
N GLN A 55 -23.76 -33.52 -0.05
CA GLN A 55 -23.87 -32.17 0.52
C GLN A 55 -22.83 -31.19 -0.05
N GLN A 56 -21.62 -31.68 -0.36
CA GLN A 56 -20.60 -30.88 -1.06
C GLN A 56 -21.04 -30.55 -2.50
N ARG A 57 -21.59 -31.52 -3.23
CA ARG A 57 -22.11 -31.34 -4.60
C ARG A 57 -23.25 -30.32 -4.64
N LEU A 58 -24.16 -30.39 -3.68
CA LEU A 58 -25.26 -29.45 -3.49
C LEU A 58 -24.82 -28.10 -2.91
N ARG A 59 -23.54 -27.95 -2.54
CA ARG A 59 -22.96 -26.74 -1.91
C ARG A 59 -23.64 -26.32 -0.61
N VAL A 60 -24.22 -27.27 0.13
CA VAL A 60 -24.90 -27.03 1.41
C VAL A 60 -23.92 -27.11 2.58
N ALA A 61 -22.85 -27.91 2.45
CA ALA A 61 -21.83 -28.06 3.48
C ALA A 61 -20.42 -28.15 2.88
N PHE A 62 -19.42 -27.71 3.65
CA PHE A 62 -17.99 -27.82 3.30
C PHE A 62 -17.66 -27.30 1.88
N ASN A 63 -18.26 -26.18 1.49
CA ASN A 63 -18.06 -25.59 0.17
C ASN A 63 -16.58 -25.18 -0.01
N GLY A 64 -15.99 -25.57 -1.15
CA GLY A 64 -14.59 -25.36 -1.48
C GLY A 64 -13.60 -26.26 -0.75
N PHE A 65 -14.03 -27.05 0.23
CA PHE A 65 -13.15 -28.05 0.86
C PHE A 65 -12.96 -29.23 -0.07
N PHE A 66 -11.73 -29.70 -0.14
CA PHE A 66 -11.30 -30.88 -0.86
C PHE A 66 -11.13 -32.05 0.11
N GLU A 67 -11.38 -33.25 -0.39
CA GLU A 67 -11.10 -34.49 0.29
C GLU A 67 -10.77 -35.54 -0.77
N GLN A 68 -9.61 -36.19 -0.63
CA GLN A 68 -9.25 -37.35 -1.44
C GLN A 68 -10.27 -38.47 -1.26
N GLN A 69 -10.63 -39.16 -2.34
CA GLN A 69 -11.54 -40.30 -2.25
C GLN A 69 -10.94 -41.39 -1.34
N PRO A 70 -11.66 -41.84 -0.29
CA PRO A 70 -11.18 -42.91 0.58
C PRO A 70 -10.91 -44.19 -0.21
N SER A 71 -9.68 -44.70 -0.15
CA SER A 71 -9.32 -46.02 -0.69
C SER A 71 -9.41 -47.15 0.33
N PHE A 72 -9.97 -46.85 1.51
CA PHE A 72 -10.12 -47.76 2.65
C PHE A 72 -11.59 -48.03 2.94
N ARG A 73 -11.88 -49.15 3.62
CA ARG A 73 -13.25 -49.54 3.98
C ARG A 73 -13.90 -48.58 4.99
N PRO A 74 -15.25 -48.53 5.11
CA PRO A 74 -15.95 -47.74 6.11
C PRO A 74 -15.37 -47.91 7.52
N THR A 75 -15.33 -46.82 8.28
CA THR A 75 -14.69 -46.76 9.61
C THR A 75 -15.66 -47.00 10.75
N TYR A 76 -16.95 -46.98 10.46
CA TYR A 76 -18.05 -47.18 11.40
C TYR A 76 -19.08 -48.14 10.75
N LYS A 77 -19.84 -48.98 11.46
CA LYS A 77 -19.80 -49.32 12.88
C LYS A 77 -19.28 -50.74 13.08
N PHE A 78 -18.39 -50.91 14.05
CA PHE A 78 -17.81 -52.20 14.43
C PHE A 78 -18.29 -52.66 15.80
N ASP A 79 -18.23 -53.97 16.03
CA ASP A 79 -18.28 -54.51 17.40
C ASP A 79 -16.92 -54.22 18.09
N PRO A 80 -16.90 -53.50 19.24
CA PRO A 80 -15.65 -53.19 19.93
C PRO A 80 -14.83 -54.43 20.25
N GLY A 81 -13.52 -54.33 20.09
CA GLY A 81 -12.57 -55.42 20.26
C GLY A 81 -12.43 -56.33 19.03
N THR A 82 -13.16 -56.08 17.94
CA THR A 82 -13.18 -56.97 16.77
C THR A 82 -13.03 -56.23 15.43
N HIS A 83 -13.01 -57.01 14.33
CA HIS A 83 -13.16 -56.51 12.96
C HIS A 83 -14.55 -56.77 12.38
N ASN A 84 -15.48 -57.28 13.20
CA ASN A 84 -16.84 -57.59 12.79
C ASN A 84 -17.64 -56.29 12.69
N TRP A 85 -18.45 -56.19 11.64
CA TRP A 85 -19.46 -55.14 11.53
C TRP A 85 -20.51 -55.31 12.62
N ASP A 86 -21.21 -54.22 12.96
CA ASP A 86 -22.23 -54.18 14.02
C ASP A 86 -23.19 -55.38 13.98
N THR A 87 -23.07 -56.26 14.97
CA THR A 87 -23.94 -57.44 15.13
C THR A 87 -25.12 -57.18 16.07
N SER A 88 -25.24 -55.96 16.62
CA SER A 88 -26.39 -55.59 17.45
C SER A 88 -27.70 -55.63 16.65
N GLU A 89 -28.83 -55.68 17.37
CA GLU A 89 -30.17 -55.65 16.76
C GLU A 89 -30.39 -54.45 15.82
N LYS A 90 -29.62 -53.37 16.00
CA LYS A 90 -29.73 -52.15 15.19
C LYS A 90 -29.10 -52.29 13.81
N LYS A 91 -28.21 -53.27 13.59
CA LYS A 91 -27.49 -53.54 12.32
C LYS A 91 -27.15 -52.26 11.54
N ARG A 92 -26.37 -51.37 12.15
CA ARG A 92 -26.04 -50.07 11.53
C ARG A 92 -25.25 -50.31 10.24
N ILE A 93 -25.77 -49.78 9.13
CA ILE A 93 -25.08 -49.81 7.84
C ILE A 93 -23.69 -49.18 7.99
N PRO A 94 -22.61 -49.84 7.54
CA PRO A 94 -21.28 -49.26 7.60
C PRO A 94 -21.15 -47.96 6.81
N ALA A 95 -20.43 -46.97 7.35
CA ALA A 95 -20.24 -45.65 6.76
C ALA A 95 -18.83 -45.05 7.04
N TRP A 96 -18.43 -44.10 6.19
CA TRP A 96 -17.23 -43.27 6.40
C TRP A 96 -17.63 -42.02 7.20
N CYS A 97 -17.81 -42.21 8.50
CA CYS A 97 -18.18 -41.13 9.42
C CYS A 97 -16.99 -40.23 9.77
N ASP A 98 -15.81 -40.83 9.90
CA ASP A 98 -14.56 -40.17 10.25
C ASP A 98 -13.88 -39.63 8.99
N ARG A 99 -13.71 -38.31 8.88
CA ARG A 99 -13.30 -37.65 7.63
C ARG A 99 -12.20 -36.62 7.86
N ILE A 100 -11.39 -36.40 6.83
CA ILE A 100 -10.35 -35.37 6.80
C ILE A 100 -10.52 -34.60 5.49
N LEU A 101 -10.91 -33.34 5.62
CA LEU A 101 -11.04 -32.39 4.52
C LEU A 101 -10.01 -31.28 4.67
N TYR A 102 -9.69 -30.62 3.57
CA TYR A 102 -8.83 -29.45 3.58
C TYR A 102 -9.30 -28.36 2.62
N TRP A 103 -8.99 -27.12 2.93
CA TRP A 103 -9.25 -25.95 2.10
C TRP A 103 -7.97 -25.12 2.01
N ILE A 104 -7.74 -24.51 0.84
CA ILE A 104 -6.64 -23.58 0.61
C ILE A 104 -7.21 -22.26 0.10
N ARG A 105 -6.63 -21.14 0.57
CA ARG A 105 -7.08 -19.80 0.20
C ARG A 105 -6.87 -19.50 -1.27
N ASP A 106 -5.66 -19.75 -1.75
CA ASP A 106 -5.25 -19.46 -3.11
C ASP A 106 -4.24 -20.49 -3.64
N LYS A 107 -4.00 -20.43 -4.96
CA LYS A 107 -3.14 -21.38 -5.69
C LYS A 107 -1.66 -21.28 -5.32
N ASN A 108 -1.23 -20.24 -4.62
CA ASN A 108 0.14 -20.07 -4.16
C ASN A 108 0.40 -20.86 -2.87
N VAL A 109 -0.63 -21.27 -2.15
CA VAL A 109 -0.53 -22.18 -1.01
C VAL A 109 -0.38 -23.60 -1.54
N ARG A 110 0.78 -24.20 -1.33
CA ARG A 110 1.03 -25.61 -1.72
C ARG A 110 0.76 -26.51 -0.53
N LEU A 111 -0.42 -27.12 -0.53
CA LEU A 111 -0.82 -28.18 0.39
C LEU A 111 -1.15 -29.42 -0.42
N GLU A 112 -0.36 -30.47 -0.25
CA GLU A 112 -0.51 -31.75 -0.95
C GLU A 112 -0.87 -32.84 0.05
N GLN A 113 -1.96 -33.56 -0.21
CA GLN A 113 -2.34 -34.74 0.56
C GLN A 113 -1.59 -35.95 -0.01
N LEU A 114 -0.64 -36.50 0.75
CA LEU A 114 0.21 -37.61 0.32
C LEU A 114 -0.45 -38.97 0.55
N THR A 115 -1.16 -39.12 1.67
CA THR A 115 -1.83 -40.38 2.02
C THR A 115 -3.16 -40.09 2.69
N TYR A 116 -4.17 -40.93 2.43
CA TYR A 116 -5.43 -40.94 3.17
C TYR A 116 -5.84 -42.38 3.45
N SER A 117 -5.83 -42.79 4.72
CA SER A 117 -5.96 -44.21 5.10
C SER A 117 -6.65 -44.38 6.46
N SER A 118 -7.02 -45.63 6.80
CA SER A 118 -7.51 -45.99 8.14
C SER A 118 -6.58 -47.01 8.82
N ALA A 119 -6.48 -46.91 10.14
CA ALA A 119 -5.73 -47.86 10.96
C ALA A 119 -6.61 -49.06 11.33
N GLU A 120 -6.80 -49.98 10.37
CA GLU A 120 -7.72 -51.11 10.51
C GLU A 120 -7.40 -52.05 11.69
N LYS A 121 -6.10 -52.19 12.04
CA LYS A 121 -5.62 -53.04 13.14
C LYS A 121 -6.07 -52.55 14.52
N VAL A 122 -6.54 -51.32 14.62
CA VAL A 122 -7.01 -50.74 15.89
C VAL A 122 -8.46 -51.14 16.12
N VAL A 123 -8.75 -51.75 17.28
CA VAL A 123 -10.05 -52.37 17.54
C VAL A 123 -10.72 -51.95 18.85
N PHE A 124 -10.12 -51.07 19.65
CA PHE A 124 -10.67 -50.71 20.97
C PHE A 124 -11.98 -49.90 20.91
N SER A 125 -12.36 -49.38 19.75
CA SER A 125 -13.58 -48.60 19.50
C SER A 125 -14.45 -49.26 18.43
N ASP A 126 -15.72 -48.88 18.38
CA ASP A 126 -16.62 -49.18 17.27
C ASP A 126 -16.33 -48.33 16.01
N HIS A 127 -15.38 -47.39 16.12
CA HIS A 127 -14.75 -46.67 15.01
C HIS A 127 -13.33 -47.15 14.73
N LYS A 128 -12.88 -47.01 13.47
CA LYS A 128 -11.48 -47.18 13.06
C LYS A 128 -10.81 -45.81 12.87
N PRO A 129 -9.63 -45.55 13.45
CA PRO A 129 -8.94 -44.27 13.28
C PRO A 129 -8.64 -43.98 11.81
N VAL A 130 -8.78 -42.71 11.42
CA VAL A 130 -8.45 -42.21 10.08
C VAL A 130 -7.22 -41.31 10.15
N LEU A 131 -6.32 -41.47 9.18
CA LEU A 131 -5.04 -40.79 9.14
C LEU A 131 -4.83 -40.18 7.76
N SER A 132 -4.26 -38.98 7.74
CA SER A 132 -3.82 -38.32 6.53
C SER A 132 -2.48 -37.67 6.73
N LEU A 133 -1.61 -37.77 5.73
CA LEU A 133 -0.30 -37.12 5.69
C LEU A 133 -0.37 -35.99 4.69
N PHE A 134 0.05 -34.79 5.09
CA PHE A 134 0.09 -33.61 4.24
C PHE A 134 1.51 -33.07 4.13
N ASN A 135 1.88 -32.65 2.93
CA ASN A 135 3.04 -31.81 2.69
C ASN A 135 2.59 -30.36 2.52
N LEU A 136 2.97 -29.49 3.45
CA LEU A 136 2.61 -28.06 3.46
C LEU A 136 3.86 -27.21 3.27
N HIS A 137 3.88 -26.44 2.19
CA HIS A 137 4.96 -25.46 1.97
C HIS A 137 4.64 -24.17 2.73
N VAL A 138 5.42 -23.91 3.78
CA VAL A 138 5.27 -22.71 4.60
C VAL A 138 6.25 -21.64 4.14
N LYS A 139 5.75 -20.41 3.95
CA LYS A 139 6.60 -19.25 3.67
C LYS A 139 7.33 -18.85 4.95
N ARG A 140 8.65 -18.97 4.95
CA ARG A 140 9.50 -18.43 6.02
C ARG A 140 10.04 -17.08 5.57
N ILE A 141 9.72 -16.03 6.31
CA ILE A 141 10.19 -14.68 6.05
C ILE A 141 11.56 -14.50 6.71
N ASP A 142 12.55 -14.11 5.92
CA ASP A 142 13.85 -13.65 6.40
C ASP A 142 13.69 -12.17 6.80
N HIS A 143 13.72 -11.92 8.11
CA HIS A 143 13.45 -10.60 8.66
C HIS A 143 14.54 -9.58 8.30
N ASP A 144 15.81 -10.01 8.23
CA ASP A 144 16.92 -9.11 7.91
C ASP A 144 16.85 -8.65 6.45
N LYS A 145 16.60 -9.59 5.53
CA LYS A 145 16.38 -9.24 4.12
C LYS A 145 15.14 -8.39 3.92
N ARG A 146 14.03 -8.70 4.60
CA ARG A 146 12.81 -7.90 4.53
C ARG A 146 13.07 -6.46 5.00
N ASN A 147 13.76 -6.30 6.11
CA ASN A 147 14.08 -4.98 6.67
C ASN A 147 15.03 -4.21 5.73
N ALA A 148 16.05 -4.86 5.17
CA ALA A 148 16.94 -4.24 4.18
C ALA A 148 16.19 -3.74 2.94
N VAL A 149 15.27 -4.56 2.40
CA VAL A 149 14.41 -4.15 1.26
C VAL A 149 13.49 -3.01 1.66
N TYR A 150 12.93 -3.04 2.87
CA TYR A 150 12.07 -1.98 3.37
C TYR A 150 12.81 -0.65 3.50
N GLU A 151 14.03 -0.65 4.06
CA GLU A 151 14.87 0.54 4.14
C GLU A 151 15.26 1.07 2.77
N GLN A 152 15.56 0.19 1.80
CA GLN A 152 15.82 0.60 0.43
C GLN A 152 14.60 1.30 -0.18
N LEU A 153 13.41 0.73 -0.02
CA LEU A 153 12.17 1.32 -0.54
C LEU A 153 11.89 2.69 0.10
N LEU A 154 12.12 2.84 1.41
CA LEU A 154 12.00 4.14 2.08
C LEU A 154 12.92 5.19 1.45
N ARG A 155 14.20 4.85 1.22
CA ARG A 155 15.15 5.76 0.57
C ARG A 155 14.73 6.13 -0.86
N GLU A 156 14.18 5.18 -1.61
CA GLU A 156 13.68 5.43 -2.97
C GLU A 156 12.45 6.36 -2.96
N VAL A 157 11.55 6.19 -1.99
CA VAL A 157 10.40 7.08 -1.79
C VAL A 157 10.88 8.48 -1.43
N ASP A 158 11.80 8.62 -0.47
CA ASP A 158 12.35 9.91 -0.05
C ASP A 158 13.06 10.62 -1.22
N LYS A 159 13.84 9.88 -2.00
CA LYS A 159 14.51 10.42 -3.19
C LYS A 159 13.50 10.96 -4.20
N LYS A 160 12.47 10.18 -4.54
CA LYS A 160 11.41 10.62 -5.46
C LYS A 160 10.66 11.82 -4.93
N GLN A 161 10.35 11.86 -3.63
CA GLN A 161 9.67 13.00 -3.03
C GLN A 161 10.52 14.27 -3.13
N ASN A 162 11.83 14.16 -2.88
CA ASN A 162 12.76 15.29 -3.03
C ASN A 162 12.90 15.74 -4.49
N GLU A 163 12.90 14.82 -5.46
CA GLU A 163 12.94 15.15 -6.90
C GLU A 163 11.67 15.87 -7.38
N LEU A 164 10.54 15.69 -6.68
CA LEU A 164 9.27 16.35 -6.98
C LEU A 164 9.09 17.69 -6.26
N LEU A 165 10.00 18.07 -5.36
CA LEU A 165 9.93 19.37 -4.71
C LEU A 165 10.03 20.48 -5.77
N PRO A 166 9.15 21.50 -5.72
CA PRO A 166 9.22 22.61 -6.66
C PRO A 166 10.59 23.30 -6.62
N GLN A 167 11.18 23.50 -7.79
CA GLN A 167 12.50 24.09 -7.93
C GLN A 167 12.54 25.10 -9.08
N ILE A 168 13.04 26.30 -8.79
CA ILE A 168 13.33 27.32 -9.80
C ILE A 168 14.84 27.60 -9.90
N SER A 169 15.24 28.16 -11.04
CA SER A 169 16.53 28.86 -11.19
C SER A 169 16.27 30.34 -11.47
N LEU A 170 17.08 31.20 -10.86
CA LEU A 170 17.06 32.65 -11.04
C LEU A 170 18.25 33.05 -11.91
N SER A 171 18.08 33.99 -12.85
CA SER A 171 19.21 34.50 -13.66
C SER A 171 20.27 35.17 -12.79
N GLN A 172 19.83 35.92 -11.77
CA GLN A 172 20.67 36.65 -10.82
C GLN A 172 20.02 36.65 -9.43
N THR A 173 20.84 36.78 -8.40
CA THR A 173 20.40 36.85 -6.99
C THR A 173 20.82 38.15 -6.30
N GLU A 174 21.58 39.00 -6.99
CA GLU A 174 22.04 40.30 -6.52
C GLU A 174 21.82 41.31 -7.64
N PHE A 175 21.10 42.39 -7.34
CA PHE A 175 20.79 43.46 -8.27
C PHE A 175 21.31 44.79 -7.72
N ASN A 176 22.29 45.36 -8.43
CA ASN A 176 22.81 46.69 -8.13
C ASN A 176 22.30 47.70 -9.15
N PHE A 177 21.43 48.59 -8.71
CA PHE A 177 20.82 49.63 -9.56
C PHE A 177 21.70 50.89 -9.68
N GLY A 178 22.87 50.90 -9.04
CA GLY A 178 23.78 52.04 -9.05
C GLY A 178 23.15 53.28 -8.43
N THR A 179 23.34 54.43 -9.08
CA THR A 179 22.76 55.69 -8.62
C THR A 179 21.36 55.87 -9.21
N VAL A 180 20.35 55.93 -8.35
CA VAL A 180 18.95 56.23 -8.71
C VAL A 180 18.61 57.67 -8.34
N TYR A 181 17.76 58.31 -9.15
CA TYR A 181 17.40 59.72 -9.01
C TYR A 181 15.91 59.90 -8.72
N PHE A 182 15.54 61.07 -8.21
CA PHE A 182 14.14 61.44 -8.00
C PHE A 182 13.36 61.41 -9.33
N ASP A 183 12.16 60.83 -9.31
CA ASP A 183 11.23 60.74 -10.46
C ASP A 183 11.85 60.13 -11.74
N ARG A 184 12.88 59.30 -11.58
CA ARG A 184 13.51 58.56 -12.70
C ARG A 184 13.49 57.06 -12.43
N PRO A 185 12.68 56.28 -13.17
CA PRO A 185 12.64 54.84 -12.96
C PRO A 185 13.90 54.17 -13.48
N VAL A 186 14.48 53.30 -12.67
CA VAL A 186 15.55 52.39 -13.08
C VAL A 186 15.03 50.96 -13.00
N VAL A 187 15.21 50.21 -14.07
CA VAL A 187 14.62 48.88 -14.26
C VAL A 187 15.73 47.85 -14.44
N ALA A 188 15.54 46.67 -13.83
CA ALA A 188 16.34 45.48 -14.05
C ALA A 188 15.42 44.28 -14.35
N GLU A 189 15.90 43.32 -15.13
CA GLU A 189 15.16 42.12 -15.50
C GLU A 189 15.72 40.90 -14.77
N LEU A 190 14.81 40.13 -14.14
CA LEU A 190 15.08 38.86 -13.49
C LEU A 190 14.37 37.76 -14.25
N THR A 191 15.10 36.81 -14.83
CA THR A 191 14.49 35.62 -15.44
C THR A 191 14.37 34.52 -14.40
N ILE A 192 13.14 34.02 -14.21
CA ILE A 192 12.83 32.87 -13.37
C ILE A 192 12.47 31.70 -14.27
N LYS A 193 13.12 30.55 -14.07
CA LYS A 193 12.80 29.31 -14.79
C LYS A 193 12.37 28.22 -13.82
N ASN A 194 11.25 27.55 -14.12
CA ASN A 194 10.91 26.32 -13.41
C ASN A 194 11.82 25.17 -13.91
N THR A 195 12.66 24.66 -13.01
CA THR A 195 13.61 23.56 -13.27
C THR A 195 13.21 22.28 -12.55
N GLY A 196 12.11 22.31 -11.78
CA GLY A 196 11.55 21.14 -11.11
C GLY A 196 10.76 20.25 -12.06
N GLN A 197 10.17 19.19 -11.51
CA GLN A 197 9.40 18.19 -12.29
C GLN A 197 7.88 18.42 -12.27
N ALA A 198 7.40 19.45 -11.56
CA ALA A 198 5.99 19.79 -11.47
C ALA A 198 5.77 21.29 -11.71
N PRO A 199 4.59 21.69 -12.22
CA PRO A 199 4.19 23.10 -12.25
C PRO A 199 4.27 23.70 -10.85
N THR A 200 4.74 24.94 -10.76
CA THR A 200 4.90 25.64 -9.48
C THR A 200 4.29 27.03 -9.54
N HIS A 201 3.98 27.58 -8.37
CA HIS A 201 3.54 28.94 -8.19
C HIS A 201 4.56 29.65 -7.32
N PHE A 202 5.16 30.73 -7.82
CA PHE A 202 6.04 31.57 -7.04
C PHE A 202 5.32 32.85 -6.62
N ILE A 203 5.68 33.37 -5.45
CA ILE A 203 5.18 34.61 -4.89
C ILE A 203 6.36 35.37 -4.28
N PHE A 204 6.48 36.67 -4.59
CA PHE A 204 7.42 37.53 -3.90
C PHE A 204 6.87 37.93 -2.52
N LYS A 205 7.71 37.80 -1.49
CA LYS A 205 7.44 38.24 -0.12
C LYS A 205 8.53 39.21 0.33
N SER A 206 8.15 40.13 1.20
CA SER A 206 9.06 41.06 1.86
C SER A 206 9.79 40.37 3.01
N ALA A 207 11.08 40.64 3.19
CA ALA A 207 11.82 40.14 4.36
C ALA A 207 11.47 40.88 5.67
N LYS A 208 10.72 42.00 5.59
CA LYS A 208 10.27 42.76 6.77
C LYS A 208 9.01 42.13 7.35
N MET A 209 9.13 41.59 8.56
CA MET A 209 8.08 40.78 9.21
C MET A 209 6.78 41.52 9.58
N GLU A 210 6.74 42.86 9.49
CA GLU A 210 5.65 43.63 10.10
C GLU A 210 4.46 43.96 9.18
N ASN A 211 4.53 43.80 7.84
CA ASN A 211 3.35 44.11 6.98
C ASN A 211 3.28 43.44 5.60
N ASP A 212 4.16 42.50 5.22
CA ASP A 212 4.25 41.91 3.85
C ASP A 212 4.42 42.92 2.70
N GLU A 213 4.38 44.23 2.96
CA GLU A 213 4.63 45.29 1.98
C GLU A 213 6.13 45.38 1.66
N HIS A 214 6.43 45.38 0.36
CA HIS A 214 7.75 45.72 -0.15
C HIS A 214 8.06 47.20 0.10
N GLU A 215 9.33 47.60 -0.03
CA GLU A 215 9.67 49.01 0.03
C GLU A 215 8.87 49.81 -1.01
N LYS A 216 8.33 50.96 -0.60
CA LYS A 216 7.49 51.81 -1.47
C LYS A 216 8.20 52.29 -2.74
N TRP A 217 9.53 52.30 -2.74
CA TRP A 217 10.36 52.65 -3.89
C TRP A 217 10.62 51.48 -4.85
N LEU A 218 10.21 50.25 -4.52
CA LEU A 218 10.47 49.05 -5.30
C LEU A 218 9.16 48.43 -5.80
N THR A 219 9.02 48.37 -7.12
CA THR A 219 7.90 47.69 -7.79
C THR A 219 8.39 46.42 -8.47
N ILE A 220 7.66 45.32 -8.28
CA ILE A 220 7.96 44.00 -8.86
C ILE A 220 6.78 43.58 -9.74
N THR A 221 7.03 43.27 -11.02
CA THR A 221 5.98 42.87 -11.95
C THR A 221 6.40 41.65 -12.77
N PRO A 222 5.66 40.52 -12.73
CA PRO A 222 4.55 40.21 -11.82
C PRO A 222 5.02 39.88 -10.39
N GLN A 223 4.18 40.14 -9.38
CA GLN A 223 4.46 39.77 -7.98
C GLN A 223 4.27 38.27 -7.68
N SER A 224 3.50 37.57 -8.52
CA SER A 224 3.30 36.12 -8.45
C SER A 224 2.90 35.58 -9.81
N SER A 225 3.29 34.35 -10.14
CA SER A 225 2.82 33.68 -11.35
C SER A 225 2.94 32.16 -11.25
N PHE A 226 2.14 31.46 -12.06
CA PHE A 226 2.27 30.02 -12.28
C PHE A 226 3.30 29.76 -13.38
N LEU A 227 4.15 28.76 -13.15
CA LEU A 227 5.19 28.33 -14.07
C LEU A 227 5.09 26.83 -14.32
N ASP A 228 4.77 26.46 -15.56
CA ASP A 228 4.89 25.09 -16.03
C ASP A 228 6.36 24.64 -16.11
N VAL A 229 6.56 23.33 -16.15
CA VAL A 229 7.90 22.71 -16.16
C VAL A 229 8.71 23.18 -17.37
N GLY A 230 9.92 23.69 -17.13
CA GLY A 230 10.83 24.15 -18.16
C GLY A 230 10.55 25.56 -18.70
N VAL A 231 9.44 26.18 -18.32
CA VAL A 231 9.05 27.54 -18.75
C VAL A 231 9.85 28.60 -17.99
N THR A 232 10.20 29.67 -18.70
CA THR A 232 10.83 30.89 -18.18
C THR A 232 9.84 32.04 -18.17
N ILE A 233 9.92 32.90 -17.17
CA ILE A 233 9.24 34.19 -17.11
C ILE A 233 10.24 35.26 -16.73
N ASP A 234 10.11 36.44 -17.35
CA ASP A 234 10.89 37.61 -16.98
C ASP A 234 10.08 38.48 -16.02
N VAL A 235 10.69 38.80 -14.88
CA VAL A 235 10.16 39.66 -13.83
C VAL A 235 10.90 40.98 -13.89
N THR A 236 10.14 42.06 -13.98
CA THR A 236 10.66 43.42 -13.99
C THR A 236 10.77 43.93 -12.55
N LEU A 237 11.99 44.27 -12.13
CA LEU A 237 12.30 44.96 -10.89
C LEU A 237 12.52 46.43 -11.21
N GLN A 238 11.70 47.31 -10.64
CA GLN A 238 11.75 48.74 -10.90
C GLN A 238 11.95 49.51 -9.59
N ILE A 239 13.00 50.32 -9.55
CA ILE A 239 13.19 51.31 -8.48
C ILE A 239 12.69 52.67 -8.97
N LEU A 240 11.81 53.28 -8.18
CA LEU A 240 11.23 54.59 -8.47
C LEU A 240 10.89 55.32 -7.18
N VAL A 241 11.55 56.47 -6.98
CA VAL A 241 11.37 57.31 -5.79
C VAL A 241 10.51 58.52 -6.16
N TYR A 242 9.23 58.48 -5.78
CA TYR A 242 8.25 59.56 -6.00
C TYR A 242 8.05 60.47 -4.79
N ASP A 243 8.25 59.93 -3.59
CA ASP A 243 8.04 60.63 -2.33
C ASP A 243 9.23 60.35 -1.41
N GLU A 244 10.09 61.35 -1.26
CA GLU A 244 11.31 61.30 -0.44
C GLU A 244 10.99 60.99 1.04
N ASN A 245 9.83 61.46 1.54
CA ASN A 245 9.39 61.22 2.92
C ASN A 245 8.84 59.80 3.10
N ALA A 246 8.09 59.27 2.12
CA ALA A 246 7.54 57.91 2.19
C ALA A 246 8.61 56.83 2.01
N CYS A 247 9.75 57.15 1.39
CA CYS A 247 10.87 56.23 1.17
C CYS A 247 11.89 56.22 2.33
N ASN A 248 11.68 57.02 3.39
CA ASN A 248 12.67 57.30 4.45
C ASN A 248 14.01 57.82 3.91
N VAL A 249 13.99 58.46 2.74
CA VAL A 249 15.16 59.03 2.08
C VAL A 249 15.26 60.49 2.51
N LEU A 250 15.70 60.70 3.74
CA LEU A 250 15.76 62.03 4.38
C LEU A 250 17.02 62.83 3.98
N THR A 251 17.98 62.20 3.31
CA THR A 251 19.30 62.77 3.00
C THR A 251 19.74 62.41 1.59
N ASP A 252 20.37 63.37 0.91
CA ASP A 252 21.10 63.10 -0.33
C ASP A 252 22.19 62.04 -0.07
N ASN A 253 22.39 61.12 -1.02
CA ASN A 253 23.31 59.97 -0.92
C ASN A 253 22.84 58.79 -0.02
N ALA A 254 21.53 58.64 0.23
CA ALA A 254 20.98 57.50 0.98
C ALA A 254 21.20 56.14 0.27
N GLN A 255 21.38 55.07 1.05
CA GLN A 255 21.43 53.71 0.54
C GLN A 255 20.04 53.07 0.58
N LEU A 256 19.64 52.46 -0.54
CA LEU A 256 18.40 51.73 -0.71
C LEU A 256 18.71 50.24 -0.79
N ASN A 257 18.49 49.54 0.33
CA ASN A 257 18.81 48.13 0.46
C ASN A 257 17.53 47.34 0.77
N SER A 258 17.32 46.24 0.06
CA SER A 258 16.18 45.34 0.26
C SER A 258 16.56 43.89 0.01
N ILE A 259 15.87 42.96 0.68
CA ILE A 259 15.94 41.53 0.40
C ILE A 259 14.55 41.07 0.01
N LEU A 260 14.42 40.55 -1.21
CA LEU A 260 13.21 39.92 -1.71
C LEU A 260 13.28 38.41 -1.49
N ILE A 261 12.16 37.83 -1.07
CA ILE A 261 12.02 36.39 -0.91
C ILE A 261 11.11 35.87 -2.03
N VAL A 262 11.63 35.01 -2.89
CA VAL A 262 10.82 34.24 -3.84
C VAL A 262 10.38 32.95 -3.16
N HIS A 263 9.12 32.92 -2.71
CA HIS A 263 8.52 31.78 -2.07
C HIS A 263 7.87 30.85 -3.11
N LEU A 264 8.23 29.57 -3.10
CA LEU A 264 7.54 28.55 -3.90
C LEU A 264 6.49 27.83 -3.06
N ASN A 265 5.26 27.74 -3.57
CA ASN A 265 4.21 26.98 -2.89
C ASN A 265 4.60 25.49 -2.80
N GLY A 266 4.72 24.97 -1.58
CA GLY A 266 5.18 23.60 -1.32
C GLY A 266 6.66 23.35 -1.62
N GLY A 267 7.44 24.41 -1.87
CA GLY A 267 8.87 24.36 -2.16
C GLY A 267 9.70 25.16 -1.17
N ARG A 268 10.94 25.47 -1.58
CA ARG A 268 11.89 26.28 -0.79
C ARG A 268 11.83 27.77 -1.15
N ASP A 269 12.35 28.59 -0.26
CA ASP A 269 12.52 30.03 -0.46
C ASP A 269 13.86 30.35 -1.15
N TYR A 270 13.84 31.38 -1.99
CA TYR A 270 15.03 31.93 -2.64
C TYR A 270 15.15 33.41 -2.26
N PHE A 271 16.37 33.89 -2.09
CA PHE A 271 16.64 35.25 -1.63
C PHE A 271 17.31 36.06 -2.73
N ILE A 272 16.84 37.28 -2.93
CA ILE A 272 17.39 38.24 -3.89
C ILE A 272 17.74 39.52 -3.15
N VAL A 273 18.98 39.96 -3.28
CA VAL A 273 19.48 41.19 -2.67
C VAL A 273 19.38 42.33 -3.67
N ILE A 274 18.86 43.47 -3.24
CA ILE A 274 18.75 44.70 -4.03
C ILE A 274 19.53 45.80 -3.32
N ASP A 275 20.43 46.43 -4.06
CA ASP A 275 21.21 47.57 -3.62
C ASP A 275 21.10 48.71 -4.63
N ALA A 276 20.88 49.92 -4.12
CA ALA A 276 20.95 51.15 -4.90
C ALA A 276 21.40 52.32 -4.02
N ARG A 277 21.87 53.39 -4.65
CA ARG A 277 22.23 54.65 -3.99
C ARG A 277 21.37 55.77 -4.55
N TYR A 278 20.63 56.45 -3.69
CA TYR A 278 19.79 57.56 -4.11
C TYR A 278 20.57 58.88 -4.16
N ARG A 279 20.32 59.70 -5.18
CA ARG A 279 20.77 61.10 -5.28
C ARG A 279 19.65 62.04 -5.72
N ARG A 280 19.64 63.24 -5.15
CA ARG A 280 18.57 64.23 -5.37
C ARG A 280 18.72 65.02 -6.67
N GLU A 281 19.95 65.31 -7.10
CA GLU A 281 20.24 66.15 -8.27
C GLU A 281 21.00 65.39 -9.37
N VAL A 282 20.70 65.75 -10.62
CA VAL A 282 21.53 65.42 -11.78
C VAL A 282 22.52 66.58 -11.90
N GLU A 283 23.81 66.34 -11.66
CA GLU A 283 24.84 67.25 -12.16
C GLU A 283 24.81 67.17 -13.69
N ASP A 284 24.01 68.01 -14.33
CA ASP A 284 24.14 68.26 -15.76
C ASP A 284 25.53 68.90 -15.96
N LEU A 285 26.49 68.11 -16.42
CA LEU A 285 27.74 68.59 -16.99
C LEU A 285 27.42 69.37 -18.28
N ILE A 286 26.99 70.61 -18.13
CA ILE A 286 27.04 71.61 -19.20
C ILE A 286 28.52 71.95 -19.41
N VAL A 287 29.13 71.29 -20.39
CA VAL A 287 30.45 71.67 -20.89
C VAL A 287 30.24 72.85 -21.86
N PHE A 288 30.66 74.05 -21.45
CA PHE A 288 30.93 75.18 -22.36
C PHE A 288 32.35 75.09 -22.91
#